data_AF-A0A2D6RNL6-F1
#
_entry.id   AF-A0A2D6RNL6-F1
#
_cell.length_a   1.000
_cell.length_b   1.000
_cell.length_c   1.000
_cell.angle_alpha   90.00
_cell.angle_beta   90.00
_cell.angle_gamma   90.00
#
_symmetry.space_group_name_H-M   'P 1'
#
loop_
_entity.id
_entity.type
_entity.pdbx_description
1 polymer ?
#
loop_
_entity_poly.entity_id
_entity_poly.type
_entity_poly.pdbx_seq_one_letter_code
_entity_poly.pdbx_strand_id
1 'polypeptide(L)'
;MDKKNLIKIFTLIVFVSIVIFFIYTVINYKTIKTEVSSGVQKYGYIGISAASFLLESLPQPIGADITLISGGLIGLNIFFVFITVVLSSGFSGILMYFIGYAKGKDIALSFIENEKYEEYLELFKKKG
;
A
#
# COMPACT_ATOMS: atom_id res chain seq x y z
N MET A 1 21.86 -5.31 -29.72
CA MET A 1 20.61 -4.54 -29.56
C MET A 1 20.82 -3.56 -28.41
N ASP A 2 20.69 -2.27 -28.66
CA ASP A 2 20.98 -1.26 -27.63
C ASP A 2 20.03 -1.37 -26.43
N LYS A 3 20.54 -1.06 -25.23
CA LYS A 3 19.77 -1.07 -23.97
C LYS A 3 18.45 -0.28 -24.09
N LYS A 4 18.46 0.81 -24.86
CA LYS A 4 17.26 1.61 -25.16
C LYS A 4 16.21 0.84 -25.98
N ASN A 5 16.63 0.01 -26.93
CA ASN A 5 15.72 -0.79 -27.76
C ASN A 5 15.16 -1.98 -26.98
N LEU A 6 15.95 -2.59 -26.08
CA LEU A 6 15.48 -3.60 -25.13
C LEU A 6 14.37 -3.07 -24.22
N ILE A 7 14.56 -1.90 -23.62
CA ILE A 7 13.54 -1.27 -22.76
C ILE A 7 12.26 -0.99 -23.55
N LYS A 8 12.36 -0.44 -24.77
CA LYS A 8 11.18 -0.17 -25.62
C LYS A 8 10.41 -1.44 -25.95
N ILE A 9 11.10 -2.52 -26.31
CA ILE A 9 10.46 -3.81 -26.62
C ILE A 9 9.78 -4.38 -25.37
N PHE A 10 10.44 -4.34 -24.21
CA PHE A 10 9.84 -4.77 -22.96
C PHE A 10 8.59 -3.96 -22.61
N THR A 11 8.65 -2.63 -22.68
CA THR A 11 7.49 -1.76 -22.45
C THR A 11 6.35 -2.07 -23.41
N LEU A 12 6.65 -2.33 -24.69
CA LEU A 12 5.65 -2.71 -25.69
C LEU A 12 4.99 -4.05 -25.34
N ILE A 13 5.76 -5.06 -24.92
CA ILE A 13 5.25 -6.37 -24.51
C ILE A 13 4.32 -6.21 -23.29
N VAL A 14 4.74 -5.45 -22.28
CA VAL A 14 3.92 -5.18 -21.09
C VAL A 14 2.61 -4.49 -21.49
N PHE A 15 2.70 -3.47 -22.34
CA PHE A 15 1.52 -2.75 -22.82
C PHE A 15 0.55 -3.65 -23.58
N VAL A 16 1.05 -4.45 -24.53
CA VAL A 16 0.23 -5.42 -25.29
C VAL A 16 -0.40 -6.44 -24.35
N SER A 17 0.33 -6.92 -23.34
CA SER A 17 -0.20 -7.85 -22.34
C SER A 17 -1.35 -7.25 -21.54
N ILE A 18 -1.23 -5.99 -21.13
CA ILE A 18 -2.31 -5.24 -20.44
C ILE A 18 -3.54 -5.12 -21.35
N VAL A 19 -3.34 -4.77 -22.63
CA VAL A 19 -4.44 -4.63 -23.60
C VAL A 19 -5.14 -5.98 -23.84
N ILE A 20 -4.38 -7.07 -24.02
CA ILE A 20 -4.94 -8.42 -24.18
C ILE A 20 -5.75 -8.80 -22.94
N PHE A 21 -5.21 -8.58 -21.74
CA PHE A 21 -5.89 -8.87 -20.49
C PHE A 21 -7.18 -8.06 -20.36
N PHE A 22 -7.15 -6.77 -20.71
CA PHE A 22 -8.33 -5.91 -20.71
C PHE A 22 -9.41 -6.43 -21.66
N ILE A 23 -9.07 -6.77 -22.90
CA ILE A 23 -10.01 -7.35 -23.87
C ILE A 23 -10.59 -8.67 -23.33
N TYR A 24 -9.76 -9.53 -22.77
CA TYR A 24 -10.19 -10.78 -22.16
C TYR A 24 -11.19 -10.54 -21.02
N THR A 25 -10.94 -9.53 -20.18
CA THR A 25 -11.85 -9.14 -19.09
C THR A 25 -13.20 -8.66 -19.60
N VAL A 26 -13.22 -7.87 -20.68
CA VAL A 26 -14.46 -7.38 -21.28
C VAL A 26 -15.28 -8.53 -21.86
N ILE A 27 -14.65 -9.47 -22.58
CA ILE A 27 -15.34 -10.62 -23.18
C ILE A 27 -15.91 -11.56 -22.11
N ASN A 28 -15.13 -11.83 -21.05
CA ASN A 28 -15.49 -12.79 -19.99
C ASN A 28 -16.07 -12.11 -18.73
N TYR A 29 -16.65 -10.93 -18.90
CA TYR A 29 -17.04 -10.06 -17.78
C TYR A 29 -17.91 -10.76 -16.73
N LYS A 30 -18.90 -11.56 -17.16
CA LYS A 30 -19.81 -12.25 -16.22
C LYS A 30 -19.06 -13.24 -15.33
N THR A 31 -18.23 -14.09 -15.92
CA THR A 31 -17.44 -15.09 -15.18
C THR A 31 -16.46 -14.39 -14.23
N ILE A 32 -15.73 -13.39 -14.73
CA ILE A 32 -14.76 -12.64 -13.92
C ILE A 32 -15.45 -11.90 -12.79
N LYS A 33 -16.61 -11.27 -13.03
CA LYS A 33 -17.38 -10.60 -11.99
C LYS A 33 -17.76 -11.56 -10.86
N THR A 34 -18.23 -12.76 -11.18
CA THR A 34 -18.60 -13.77 -10.18
C THR A 34 -17.40 -14.23 -9.36
N GLU A 35 -16.30 -14.57 -10.03
CA GLU A 35 -15.07 -15.02 -9.36
C GLU A 35 -14.46 -13.91 -8.49
N VAL A 36 -14.39 -12.67 -8.99
CA VAL A 36 -13.91 -11.52 -8.23
C VAL A 36 -14.82 -11.25 -7.04
N SER A 37 -16.14 -11.26 -7.21
CA SER A 37 -17.07 -11.04 -6.10
C SER A 37 -16.94 -12.11 -5.03
N SER A 38 -16.78 -13.38 -5.42
CA SER A 38 -16.53 -14.50 -4.49
C SER A 38 -15.20 -14.30 -3.75
N GLY A 39 -14.15 -13.93 -4.48
CA GLY A 39 -12.84 -13.61 -3.91
C GLY A 39 -12.88 -12.45 -2.92
N VAL A 40 -13.57 -11.36 -3.25
CA VAL A 40 -13.74 -10.20 -2.36
C VAL A 40 -14.52 -10.59 -1.10
N GLN A 41 -15.59 -11.37 -1.22
CA GLN A 41 -16.33 -11.82 -0.03
C GLN A 41 -15.47 -12.70 0.90
N LYS A 42 -14.61 -13.55 0.32
CA LYS A 42 -13.77 -14.48 1.09
C LYS A 42 -12.52 -13.84 1.68
N TYR A 43 -11.85 -12.97 0.93
CA TYR A 43 -10.53 -12.44 1.28
C TYR A 43 -10.49 -10.91 1.44
N GLY A 44 -11.60 -10.22 1.17
CA GLY A 44 -11.66 -8.76 1.17
C GLY A 44 -11.15 -8.15 2.48
N TYR A 45 -11.65 -8.60 3.64
CA TYR A 45 -11.19 -8.08 4.94
C TYR A 45 -9.71 -8.36 5.21
N ILE A 46 -9.17 -9.49 4.73
CA ILE A 46 -7.73 -9.78 4.86
C ILE A 46 -6.92 -8.80 3.99
N GLY A 47 -7.38 -8.53 2.76
CA GLY A 47 -6.79 -7.54 1.87
C GLY A 47 -6.82 -6.13 2.46
N ILE A 48 -7.97 -5.72 3.02
CA ILE A 48 -8.13 -4.44 3.74
C ILE A 48 -7.18 -4.37 4.92
N SER A 49 -7.06 -5.44 5.71
CA SER A 49 -6.15 -5.49 6.85
C SER A 49 -4.70 -5.29 6.40
N ALA A 50 -4.23 -6.08 5.43
CA ALA A 50 -2.86 -5.98 4.93
C ALA A 50 -2.55 -4.62 4.30
N ALA A 51 -3.47 -4.07 3.49
CA ALA A 51 -3.30 -2.76 2.87
C ALA A 51 -3.26 -1.65 3.92
N SER A 52 -4.16 -1.66 4.91
CA SER A 52 -4.16 -0.67 6.01
C SER A 52 -2.87 -0.72 6.81
N PHE A 53 -2.41 -1.93 7.15
CA PHE A 53 -1.15 -2.14 7.86
C PHE A 53 0.03 -1.52 7.09
N LEU A 54 0.16 -1.86 5.80
CA LEU A 54 1.25 -1.39 4.96
C LEU A 54 1.19 0.12 4.73
N LEU A 55 -0.01 0.68 4.51
CA LEU A 55 -0.15 2.12 4.27
C LEU A 55 0.28 2.93 5.50
N GLU A 56 -0.11 2.48 6.69
CA GLU A 56 0.25 3.12 7.96
C GLU A 56 1.74 2.91 8.32
N SER A 57 2.32 1.82 7.82
CA SER A 57 3.73 1.47 8.03
C SER A 57 4.72 2.28 7.18
N LEU A 58 4.26 2.84 6.06
CA LEU A 58 5.12 3.55 5.13
C LEU A 58 5.13 5.06 5.42
N PRO A 59 6.29 5.74 5.28
CA PRO A 59 6.38 7.19 5.46
C PRO A 59 5.81 7.92 4.24
N GLN A 60 4.48 7.88 4.09
CA GLN A 60 3.76 8.48 2.98
C GLN A 60 2.56 9.29 3.49
N PRO A 61 2.10 10.31 2.74
CA PRO A 61 0.98 11.16 3.15
C PRO A 61 -0.39 10.48 2.98
N ILE A 62 -0.42 9.16 2.76
CA ILE A 62 -1.63 8.38 2.49
C ILE A 62 -1.87 7.46 3.69
N GLY A 63 -2.91 7.75 4.46
CA GLY A 63 -3.33 6.95 5.60
C GLY A 63 -4.26 5.79 5.22
N ALA A 64 -4.59 4.97 6.23
CA ALA A 64 -5.47 3.81 6.07
C ALA A 64 -6.94 4.15 5.71
N ASP A 65 -7.32 5.43 5.71
CA ASP A 65 -8.65 5.92 5.29
C ASP A 65 -9.00 5.52 3.86
N ILE A 66 -8.00 5.46 2.97
CA ILE A 66 -8.20 5.00 1.59
C ILE A 66 -8.67 3.54 1.58
N THR A 67 -8.14 2.73 2.49
CA THR A 67 -8.54 1.33 2.64
C THR A 67 -9.97 1.21 3.14
N LEU A 68 -10.40 2.08 4.06
CA LEU A 68 -11.79 2.14 4.52
C LEU A 68 -12.77 2.44 3.37
N ILE A 69 -12.48 3.49 2.59
CA ILE A 69 -13.33 3.93 1.47
C ILE A 69 -13.38 2.84 0.40
N SER A 70 -12.22 2.29 0.02
CA SER A 70 -12.14 1.24 -1.00
C SER A 70 -12.88 -0.03 -0.58
N GLY A 71 -12.81 -0.44 0.69
CA GLY A 71 -13.58 -1.56 1.24
C GLY A 71 -15.09 -1.39 1.06
N GLY A 72 -15.61 -0.18 1.29
CA GLY A 72 -17.01 0.14 1.02
C GLY A 72 -17.37 0.07 -0.46
N LEU A 73 -16.50 0.61 -1.34
CA LEU A 73 -16.73 0.64 -2.79
C LEU A 73 -16.73 -0.76 -3.43
N ILE A 74 -15.95 -1.69 -2.90
CA ILE A 74 -15.91 -3.08 -3.39
C ILE A 74 -17.03 -3.96 -2.80
N GLY A 75 -17.96 -3.36 -2.03
CA GLY A 75 -19.16 -4.03 -1.53
C GLY A 75 -18.97 -4.80 -0.23
N LEU A 76 -17.89 -4.56 0.53
CA LEU A 76 -17.76 -5.09 1.89
C LEU A 76 -18.65 -4.30 2.86
N ASN A 77 -19.00 -4.94 3.98
CA ASN A 77 -19.74 -4.26 5.02
C ASN A 77 -18.83 -3.24 5.71
N ILE A 78 -19.17 -1.95 5.57
CA ILE A 78 -18.34 -0.83 6.02
C ILE A 78 -18.02 -0.87 7.52
N PHE A 79 -18.92 -1.43 8.35
CA PHE A 79 -18.69 -1.54 9.79
C PHE A 79 -17.55 -2.52 10.10
N PHE A 80 -17.53 -3.67 9.43
CA PHE A 80 -16.45 -4.64 9.58
C PHE A 80 -15.14 -4.15 8.94
N VAL A 81 -15.22 -3.42 7.82
CA VAL A 81 -14.05 -2.76 7.22
C VAL A 81 -13.46 -1.76 8.22
N PHE A 82 -14.28 -0.91 8.85
CA PHE A 82 -13.83 0.04 9.86
C PHE A 82 -13.09 -0.64 11.01
N ILE A 83 -13.69 -1.68 11.61
CA ILE A 83 -13.04 -2.44 12.69
C ILE A 83 -11.70 -3.02 12.22
N THR A 84 -11.67 -3.59 11.02
CA THR A 84 -10.46 -4.19 10.43
C THR A 84 -9.36 -3.15 10.23
N VAL A 85 -9.70 -1.98 9.70
CA VAL A 85 -8.79 -0.86 9.48
C VAL A 85 -8.22 -0.36 10.81
N VAL A 86 -9.07 -0.14 11.81
CA VAL A 86 -8.65 0.36 13.13
C VAL A 86 -7.70 -0.62 13.82
N LEU A 87 -8.05 -1.91 13.86
CA LEU A 87 -7.19 -2.93 14.48
C LEU A 87 -5.86 -3.07 13.76
N SER A 88 -5.89 -3.09 12.43
CA SER A 88 -4.70 -3.25 11.61
C SER A 88 -3.75 -2.05 11.71
N SER A 89 -4.29 -0.83 11.62
CA SER A 89 -3.52 0.41 11.71
C SER A 89 -2.97 0.60 13.12
N GLY A 90 -3.76 0.29 14.15
CA GLY A 90 -3.29 0.29 15.54
C GLY A 90 -2.13 -0.68 15.77
N PHE A 91 -2.22 -1.90 15.24
CA PHE A 91 -1.13 -2.88 15.31
C PHE A 91 0.11 -2.42 14.53
N SER A 92 -0.08 -1.83 13.35
CA SER A 92 1.00 -1.22 12.56
C SER A 92 1.72 -0.13 13.35
N GLY A 93 0.98 0.79 13.97
CA GLY A 93 1.55 1.87 14.77
C GLY A 93 2.38 1.36 15.94
N ILE A 94 1.89 0.34 16.67
CA ILE A 94 2.64 -0.30 17.75
C ILE A 94 3.93 -0.93 17.20
N LEU A 95 3.85 -1.69 16.11
CA LEU A 95 5.01 -2.35 15.53
C LEU A 95 6.05 -1.33 15.05
N MET A 96 5.62 -0.30 14.32
CA MET A 96 6.51 0.74 13.80
C MET A 96 7.10 1.61 14.89
N TYR A 97 6.39 1.83 16.01
CA TYR A 97 6.98 2.44 17.19
C TYR A 97 8.17 1.63 17.71
N PHE A 98 8.04 0.31 17.86
CA PHE A 98 9.15 -0.53 18.33
C PHE A 98 10.30 -0.59 17.33
N ILE A 99 10.01 -0.64 16.02
CA ILE A 99 11.03 -0.58 14.97
C ILE A 99 11.76 0.76 15.01
N GLY A 100 11.03 1.87 15.13
CA GLY A 100 11.57 3.21 15.27
C GLY A 100 12.40 3.39 16.54
N TYR A 101 11.98 2.80 17.66
CA TYR A 101 12.74 2.84 18.90
C TYR A 101 14.07 2.06 18.79
N ALA A 102 14.05 0.88 18.16
CA ALA A 102 15.24 0.04 18.05
C ALA A 102 16.21 0.48 16.95
N LYS A 103 15.70 0.98 15.82
CA LYS A 103 16.48 1.21 14.58
C LYS A 103 16.17 2.54 13.89
N GLY A 104 15.46 3.46 14.55
CA GLY A 104 14.98 4.70 13.93
C GLY A 104 16.08 5.57 13.35
N LYS A 105 17.25 5.64 14.00
CA LYS A 105 18.40 6.40 13.47
C LYS A 105 18.91 5.81 12.17
N ASP A 106 19.18 4.50 12.12
CA ASP A 106 19.68 3.82 10.92
C ASP A 106 18.69 3.94 9.76
N ILE A 107 17.39 3.81 10.05
CA ILE A 107 16.33 3.96 9.05
C ILE A 107 16.28 5.41 8.55
N ALA A 108 16.27 6.41 9.45
CA ALA A 108 16.24 7.82 9.06
C ALA A 108 17.45 8.18 8.17
N LEU A 109 18.65 7.74 8.55
CA LEU A 109 19.88 7.98 7.78
C LEU A 109 19.91 7.30 6.41
N SER A 110 19.01 6.33 6.15
CA SER A 110 18.82 5.78 4.81
C SER A 110 18.03 6.68 3.86
N PHE A 111 17.30 7.67 4.40
CA PHE A 111 16.46 8.60 3.64
C PHE A 111 16.99 10.04 3.67
N ILE A 112 17.73 10.43 4.71
CA ILE A 112 18.26 11.79 4.88
C ILE A 112 19.74 11.77 5.26
N GLU A 113 20.44 12.86 4.91
CA GLU A 113 21.84 13.06 5.26
C GLU A 113 22.01 13.27 6.78
N ASN A 114 23.16 12.84 7.32
CA ASN A 114 23.49 12.97 8.75
C ASN A 114 23.35 14.41 9.26
N GLU A 115 23.79 15.40 8.48
CA GLU A 115 23.73 16.82 8.87
C GLU A 115 22.28 17.28 9.10
N LYS A 116 21.37 16.93 8.18
CA LYS A 116 19.94 17.24 8.33
C LYS A 116 19.30 16.48 9.48
N TYR A 117 19.71 15.23 9.71
CA TYR A 117 19.22 14.45 10.84
C TYR A 117 19.54 15.13 12.17
N GLU A 118 20.78 15.58 12.38
CA GLU A 118 21.18 16.27 13.61
C GLU A 118 20.50 17.64 13.74
N GLU A 119 20.33 18.39 12.65
CA GLU A 119 19.55 19.64 12.64
C GLU A 119 18.11 19.41 13.12
N TYR A 120 17.43 18.39 12.57
CA TYR A 120 16.07 18.02 13.00
C TYR A 120 16.03 17.53 14.44
N LEU A 121 17.06 16.81 14.89
CA LEU A 121 17.16 16.33 16.26
C LEU A 121 17.31 17.49 17.26
N GLU A 122 18.11 18.50 16.95
CA GLU A 122 18.25 19.71 17.77
C GLU A 122 16.96 20.53 17.80
N LEU A 123 16.31 20.71 16.66
CA LEU A 123 15.00 21.36 16.56
C LEU A 123 13.96 20.63 17.42
N PHE A 124 13.91 19.30 17.36
CA PHE A 124 13.01 18.49 18.17
C PHE A 124 13.30 18.65 19.66
N LYS A 125 14.57 18.55 20.10
CA LYS A 125 14.93 18.76 21.53
C LYS A 125 14.56 20.14 22.07
N LYS A 126 14.52 21.17 21.19
CA LYS A 126 14.25 22.55 21.59
C LYS A 126 12.75 22.89 21.60
N LYS A 127 11.95 22.23 20.76
CA LYS A 127 10.55 22.63 20.47
C LYS A 127 9.52 21.52 20.64
N GLY A 128 9.94 20.26 20.59
CA GLY A 128 9.12 19.06 20.83
C GLY A 128 9.23 18.60 22.27
#